data_AF-A0A8J5J131-F1
#
_entry.id   AF-A0A8J5J131-F1
#
_cell.length_a   1.000
_cell.length_b   1.000
_cell.length_c   1.000
_cell.angle_alpha   90.00
_cell.angle_beta   90.00
_cell.angle_gamma   90.00
#
_symmetry.space_group_name_H-M   'P 1'
#
loop_
_entity.id
_entity.type
_entity.pdbx_description
1 polymer ?
#
loop_
_entity_poly.entity_id
_entity_poly.type
_entity_poly.pdbx_seq_one_letter_code
_entity_poly.pdbx_strand_id
1 'polypeptide(L)'
;MKFGKGLLQEILQSNPEWAPFWLNYKILKKRIKAVTRAAHHAANQRDISESELEVAFFRDLQAELKKISLFYAAEEKRCSFRYQQLRSVLKNLKKREKIQASEAQRLMFAFVHFYRECIRLENFAVMNYQGFSKILKKHDKMTGYNTRSKYMRRKVNLSSFSSYPSLLQILSSTEDMFHEVERDVRMASAVSNMKLNIESPVKTDSSSAHVLAPVVHIPAGATSSTTPVHTSSLPPKFPSPHLTPSNSSTVAASFPALVLWTSEDQCAVYKESEQKFQL
;
A
#
# COMPACT_ATOMS: atom_id res chain seq x y z
N MET A 1 20.58 18.21 9.41
CA MET A 1 19.83 17.20 8.61
C MET A 1 18.70 16.59 9.43
N LYS A 2 17.47 16.59 8.89
CA LYS A 2 16.21 16.19 9.55
C LYS A 2 15.87 14.69 9.44
N PHE A 3 16.71 13.86 8.80
CA PHE A 3 16.38 12.45 8.51
C PHE A 3 15.96 11.63 9.74
N GLY A 4 16.66 11.77 10.87
CA GLY A 4 16.28 11.03 12.08
C GLY A 4 14.90 11.40 12.63
N LYS A 5 14.45 12.66 12.41
CA LYS A 5 13.08 13.08 12.75
C LYS A 5 12.07 12.52 11.75
N GLY A 6 12.39 12.54 10.46
CA GLY A 6 11.55 11.94 9.41
C GLY A 6 11.37 10.44 9.59
N LEU A 7 12.45 9.71 9.91
CA LEU A 7 12.38 8.28 10.22
C LEU A 7 11.47 8.01 11.42
N LEU A 8 11.57 8.81 12.49
CA LEU A 8 10.70 8.68 13.65
C LEU A 8 9.23 8.94 13.30
N GLN A 9 8.96 9.94 12.46
CA GLN A 9 7.62 10.25 11.99
C GLN A 9 7.02 9.07 11.22
N GLU A 10 7.77 8.46 10.30
CA GLU A 10 7.32 7.28 9.55
C GLU A 10 7.07 6.07 10.48
N ILE A 11 7.92 5.86 11.48
CA ILE A 11 7.69 4.81 12.49
C ILE A 11 6.35 5.01 13.20
N LEU A 12 6.04 6.25 13.62
CA LEU A 12 4.79 6.58 14.32
C LEU A 12 3.55 6.45 13.43
N GLN A 13 3.70 6.61 12.11
CA GLN A 13 2.62 6.46 11.14
C GLN A 13 2.45 5.00 10.65
N SER A 14 3.43 4.14 10.91
CA SER A 14 3.40 2.72 10.58
C SER A 14 2.68 1.89 11.65
N ASN A 15 2.53 0.57 11.40
CA ASN A 15 2.04 -0.35 12.43
C ASN A 15 3.02 -0.33 13.62
N PRO A 16 2.56 -0.11 14.88
CA PRO A 16 3.43 -0.15 16.06
C PRO A 16 4.28 -1.42 16.18
N GLU A 17 3.78 -2.56 15.72
CA GLU A 17 4.50 -3.84 15.70
C GLU A 17 5.75 -3.80 14.81
N TRP A 18 5.81 -2.87 13.84
CA TRP A 18 6.95 -2.73 12.94
C TRP A 18 8.11 -1.96 13.59
N ALA A 19 7.86 -1.22 14.67
CA ALA A 19 8.84 -0.34 15.33
C ALA A 19 10.22 -0.99 15.58
N PRO A 20 10.33 -2.25 16.06
CA PRO A 20 11.63 -2.90 16.31
C PRO A 20 12.46 -3.18 15.03
N PHE A 21 11.78 -3.30 13.89
CA PHE A 21 12.38 -3.74 12.63
C PHE A 21 12.95 -2.58 11.81
N TRP A 22 12.60 -1.33 12.14
CA TRP A 22 13.21 -0.16 11.53
C TRP A 22 14.70 -0.04 11.85
N LEU A 23 15.44 0.60 10.93
CA LEU A 23 16.85 0.90 11.13
C LEU A 23 17.09 1.71 12.41
N ASN A 24 17.92 1.18 13.30
CA ASN A 24 18.32 1.85 14.53
C ASN A 24 19.37 2.93 14.26
N TYR A 25 18.95 3.96 13.53
CA TYR A 25 19.77 5.07 13.08
C TYR A 25 20.41 5.82 14.26
N LYS A 26 19.75 5.84 15.43
CA LYS A 26 20.25 6.47 16.65
C LYS A 26 21.47 5.72 17.21
N ILE A 27 21.42 4.40 17.33
CA ILE A 27 22.55 3.60 17.82
C ILE A 27 23.72 3.66 16.83
N LEU A 28 23.47 3.49 15.53
CA LEU A 28 24.53 3.55 14.53
C LEU A 28 25.25 4.91 14.52
N LYS A 29 24.50 6.01 14.71
CA LYS A 29 25.12 7.34 14.89
C LYS A 29 26.01 7.42 16.13
N LYS A 30 25.63 6.76 17.24
CA LYS A 30 26.46 6.72 18.45
C LYS A 30 27.74 5.93 18.21
N ARG A 31 27.67 4.81 17.48
CA ARG A 31 28.85 4.01 17.07
C ARG A 31 29.84 4.85 16.26
N ILE A 32 29.37 5.57 15.24
CA ILE A 32 30.24 6.46 14.44
C ILE A 32 30.90 7.53 15.32
N LYS A 33 30.17 8.14 16.28
CA LYS A 33 30.79 9.11 17.20
C LYS A 33 31.88 8.49 18.08
N ALA A 34 31.73 7.23 18.48
CA ALA A 34 32.75 6.53 19.26
C ALA A 34 34.01 6.29 18.41
N VAL A 35 33.84 5.79 17.18
CA VAL A 35 34.92 5.62 16.19
C VAL A 35 35.69 6.93 15.99
N THR A 36 34.98 8.02 15.67
CA THR A 36 35.62 9.31 15.39
C THR A 36 36.39 9.85 16.59
N ARG A 37 35.87 9.72 17.81
CA ARG A 37 36.60 10.16 19.02
C ARG A 37 37.89 9.36 19.21
N ALA A 38 37.85 8.04 19.04
CA ALA A 38 39.04 7.21 19.17
C ALA A 38 40.07 7.49 18.07
N ALA A 39 39.62 7.70 16.82
CA ALA A 39 40.48 8.04 15.68
C ALA A 39 41.20 9.38 15.88
N HIS A 40 40.55 10.38 16.50
CA HIS A 40 41.22 11.64 16.86
C HIS A 40 42.36 11.45 17.88
N HIS A 41 42.35 10.35 18.65
CA HIS A 41 43.41 10.02 19.60
C HIS A 41 44.45 9.04 19.03
N ALA A 42 44.21 8.45 17.86
CA ALA A 42 45.08 7.45 17.24
C ALA A 42 45.63 7.96 15.90
N ALA A 43 46.88 8.43 15.89
CA ALA A 43 47.63 8.62 14.66
C ALA A 43 48.08 7.24 14.14
N ASN A 44 47.82 6.92 12.86
CA ASN A 44 48.36 5.79 12.08
C ASN A 44 47.55 4.50 11.85
N GLN A 45 46.25 4.43 12.12
CA GLN A 45 45.48 3.26 11.65
C GLN A 45 45.20 3.36 10.14
N ARG A 46 45.82 2.46 9.36
CA ARG A 46 45.67 2.39 7.90
C ARG A 46 44.58 1.42 7.47
N ASP A 47 44.32 0.36 8.25
CA ASP A 47 43.29 -0.63 7.93
C ASP A 47 42.08 -0.53 8.86
N ILE A 48 40.89 -0.56 8.26
CA ILE A 48 39.60 -0.44 8.95
C ILE A 48 39.31 -1.67 9.84
N SER A 49 39.87 -2.84 9.52
CA SER A 49 39.66 -4.07 10.30
C SER A 49 40.44 -4.14 11.61
N GLU A 50 41.48 -3.32 11.78
CA GLU A 50 42.28 -3.28 13.00
C GLU A 50 41.57 -2.51 14.12
N SER A 51 40.59 -1.66 13.77
CA SER A 51 39.82 -0.89 14.73
C SER A 51 38.63 -1.69 15.24
N GLU A 52 38.68 -2.12 16.51
CA GLU A 52 37.55 -2.82 17.16
C GLU A 52 36.23 -2.03 17.07
N LEU A 53 36.30 -0.69 17.10
CA LEU A 53 35.14 0.18 17.00
C LEU A 53 34.54 0.19 15.59
N GLU A 54 35.38 0.13 14.55
CA GLU A 54 34.93 0.00 13.16
C GLU A 54 34.31 -1.37 12.92
N VAL A 55 34.98 -2.44 13.37
CA VAL A 55 34.44 -3.81 13.31
C VAL A 55 33.08 -3.87 14.00
N ALA A 56 32.94 -3.27 15.19
CA ALA A 56 31.67 -3.19 15.88
C ALA A 56 30.61 -2.39 15.09
N PHE A 57 30.97 -1.26 14.48
CA PHE A 57 30.03 -0.50 13.65
C PHE A 57 29.49 -1.33 12.48
N PHE A 58 30.36 -2.01 11.73
CA PHE A 58 29.94 -2.81 10.57
C PHE A 58 29.21 -4.10 10.95
N ARG A 59 29.58 -4.73 12.07
CA ARG A 59 28.82 -5.86 12.63
C ARG A 59 27.39 -5.45 12.95
N ASP A 60 27.20 -4.34 13.63
CA ASP A 60 25.88 -3.84 13.97
C ASP A 60 25.09 -3.35 12.75
N LEU A 61 25.76 -2.74 11.76
CA LEU A 61 25.14 -2.38 10.49
C LEU A 61 24.65 -3.63 9.72
N GLN A 62 25.44 -4.71 9.74
CA GLN A 62 25.08 -5.99 9.13
C GLN A 62 23.90 -6.66 9.87
N ALA A 63 23.86 -6.59 11.20
CA ALA A 63 22.75 -7.10 11.99
C ALA A 63 21.45 -6.35 11.65
N GLU A 64 21.50 -5.01 11.56
CA GLU A 64 20.37 -4.20 11.13
C GLU A 64 19.91 -4.54 9.70
N LEU A 65 20.85 -4.78 8.78
CA LEU A 65 20.52 -5.16 7.41
C LEU A 65 19.78 -6.50 7.37
N LYS A 66 20.29 -7.52 8.08
CA LYS A 66 19.65 -8.83 8.17
C LYS A 66 18.24 -8.72 8.75
N LYS A 67 18.10 -7.98 9.85
CA LYS A 67 16.80 -7.74 10.51
C LYS A 67 15.77 -7.14 9.54
N ILE A 68 16.12 -6.04 8.86
CA ILE A 68 15.24 -5.34 7.93
C ILE A 68 14.89 -6.23 6.73
N SER A 69 15.87 -6.95 6.17
CA SER A 69 15.66 -7.82 5.02
C SER A 69 14.73 -8.99 5.34
N LEU A 70 14.92 -9.64 6.50
CA LEU A 70 14.06 -10.73 6.94
C LEU A 70 12.62 -10.25 7.20
N PHE A 71 12.48 -9.13 7.91
CA PHE A 71 11.17 -8.54 8.18
C PHE A 71 10.43 -8.20 6.87
N TYR A 72 11.09 -7.50 5.94
CA TYR A 72 10.48 -7.13 4.67
C TYR A 72 10.02 -8.36 3.88
N ALA A 73 10.85 -9.42 3.80
CA ALA A 73 10.50 -10.64 3.08
C ALA A 73 9.27 -11.34 3.70
N ALA A 74 9.16 -11.35 5.02
CA ALA A 74 7.99 -11.89 5.72
C ALA A 74 6.72 -11.06 5.43
N GLU A 75 6.81 -9.74 5.48
CA GLU A 75 5.68 -8.84 5.17
C GLU A 75 5.27 -8.88 3.69
N GLU A 76 6.22 -9.01 2.77
CA GLU A 76 5.91 -9.16 1.34
C GLU A 76 5.14 -10.46 1.08
N LYS A 77 5.53 -11.55 1.74
CA LYS A 77 4.78 -12.82 1.70
C LYS A 77 3.37 -12.67 2.25
N ARG A 78 3.20 -11.95 3.37
CA ARG A 78 1.88 -11.63 3.96
C ARG A 78 1.03 -10.82 2.99
N CYS A 79 1.59 -9.78 2.36
CA CYS A 79 0.90 -8.99 1.35
C CYS A 79 0.46 -9.85 0.16
N SER A 80 1.35 -10.71 -0.35
CA SER A 80 1.04 -11.61 -1.46
C SER A 80 -0.10 -12.58 -1.11
N PHE A 81 -0.08 -13.17 0.09
CA PHE A 81 -1.15 -14.05 0.53
C PHE A 81 -2.49 -13.33 0.64
N ARG A 82 -2.52 -12.15 1.28
CA ARG A 82 -3.73 -11.33 1.42
C ARG A 82 -4.28 -10.88 0.07
N TYR A 83 -3.40 -10.54 -0.88
CA TYR A 83 -3.78 -10.26 -2.27
C TYR A 83 -4.49 -11.44 -2.92
N GLN A 84 -3.96 -12.66 -2.80
CA GLN A 84 -4.61 -13.86 -3.37
C GLN A 84 -5.97 -14.13 -2.73
N GLN A 85 -6.12 -13.90 -1.42
CA GLN A 85 -7.41 -14.03 -0.74
C GLN A 85 -8.44 -13.05 -1.29
N LEU A 86 -8.10 -11.77 -1.42
CA LEU A 86 -8.99 -10.74 -1.97
C LEU A 86 -9.36 -11.04 -3.43
N ARG A 87 -8.39 -11.47 -4.24
CA ARG A 87 -8.62 -11.90 -5.62
C ARG A 87 -9.58 -13.09 -5.69
N SER A 88 -9.45 -14.05 -4.79
CA SER A 88 -10.36 -15.20 -4.71
C SER A 88 -11.78 -14.78 -4.33
N VAL A 89 -11.93 -13.87 -3.36
CA VAL A 89 -13.23 -13.30 -2.98
C VAL A 89 -13.89 -12.61 -4.17
N LEU A 90 -13.17 -11.75 -4.90
CA LEU A 90 -13.67 -11.10 -6.11
C LEU A 90 -14.13 -12.11 -7.15
N LYS A 91 -13.30 -13.13 -7.44
CA LYS A 91 -13.62 -14.19 -8.39
C LYS A 91 -14.90 -14.94 -8.01
N ASN A 92 -15.08 -15.24 -6.72
CA ASN A 92 -16.26 -15.95 -6.23
C ASN A 92 -17.52 -15.09 -6.25
N LEU A 93 -17.41 -13.79 -5.93
CA LEU A 93 -18.53 -12.85 -6.05
C LEU A 93 -19.01 -12.75 -7.50
N LYS A 94 -18.09 -12.67 -8.47
CA LYS A 94 -18.41 -12.59 -9.90
C LYS A 94 -19.08 -13.85 -10.48
N LYS A 95 -18.98 -14.99 -9.82
CA LYS A 95 -19.67 -16.22 -10.23
C LYS A 95 -21.14 -16.24 -9.84
N ARG A 96 -21.57 -15.34 -8.95
CA ARG A 96 -22.96 -15.30 -8.47
C ARG A 96 -23.81 -14.48 -9.44
N GLU A 97 -25.02 -14.95 -9.69
CA GLU A 97 -25.99 -14.28 -10.57
C GLU A 97 -26.41 -12.91 -10.02
N LYS A 98 -26.51 -12.78 -8.69
CA LYS A 98 -26.85 -11.54 -8.00
C LYS A 98 -25.77 -11.20 -6.97
N ILE A 99 -25.13 -10.05 -7.17
CA ILE A 99 -24.17 -9.47 -6.21
C ILE A 99 -24.91 -8.41 -5.39
N GLN A 100 -24.86 -8.53 -4.06
CA GLN A 100 -25.45 -7.50 -3.20
C GLN A 100 -24.54 -6.26 -3.17
N ALA A 101 -25.14 -5.06 -3.24
CA ALA A 101 -24.40 -3.79 -3.19
C ALA A 101 -23.55 -3.68 -1.90
N SER A 102 -24.05 -4.20 -0.78
CA SER A 102 -23.34 -4.25 0.50
C SER A 102 -22.08 -5.13 0.45
N GLU A 103 -22.12 -6.28 -0.24
CA GLU A 103 -20.95 -7.16 -0.41
C GLU A 103 -19.87 -6.49 -1.27
N ALA A 104 -20.29 -5.86 -2.37
CA ALA A 104 -19.39 -5.13 -3.25
C ALA A 104 -18.71 -3.95 -2.53
N GLN A 105 -19.49 -3.18 -1.76
CA GLN A 105 -18.96 -2.06 -0.97
C GLN A 105 -17.96 -2.54 0.10
N ARG A 106 -18.24 -3.66 0.79
CA ARG A 106 -17.30 -4.25 1.75
C ARG A 106 -16.00 -4.70 1.09
N LEU A 107 -16.08 -5.30 -0.10
CA LEU A 107 -14.89 -5.68 -0.86
C LEU A 107 -14.07 -4.47 -1.30
N MET A 108 -14.73 -3.39 -1.75
CA MET A 108 -14.07 -2.13 -2.08
C MET A 108 -13.33 -1.54 -0.88
N PHE A 109 -13.94 -1.52 0.31
CA PHE A 109 -13.26 -1.10 1.53
C PHE A 109 -12.05 -2.00 1.87
N ALA A 110 -12.17 -3.31 1.67
CA ALA A 110 -11.07 -4.24 1.89
C ALA A 110 -9.88 -3.97 0.95
N PHE A 111 -10.13 -3.64 -0.33
CA PHE A 111 -9.08 -3.23 -1.26
C PHE A 111 -8.40 -1.93 -0.83
N VAL A 112 -9.15 -0.91 -0.41
CA VAL A 112 -8.56 0.36 0.06
C VAL A 112 -7.70 0.14 1.30
N HIS A 113 -8.17 -0.68 2.26
CA HIS A 113 -7.38 -1.02 3.44
C HIS A 113 -6.10 -1.76 3.06
N PHE A 114 -6.21 -2.79 2.21
CA PHE A 114 -5.09 -3.59 1.77
C PHE A 114 -4.06 -2.77 0.98
N TYR A 115 -4.51 -1.89 0.10
CA TYR A 115 -3.63 -0.98 -0.63
C TYR A 115 -2.81 -0.11 0.33
N ARG A 116 -3.44 0.45 1.38
CA ARG A 116 -2.73 1.22 2.42
C ARG A 116 -1.72 0.37 3.20
N GLU A 117 -1.99 -0.92 3.42
CA GLU A 117 -1.02 -1.85 4.00
C GLU A 117 0.21 -2.02 3.11
N CYS A 118 0.01 -2.21 1.80
CA CYS A 118 1.11 -2.32 0.83
C CYS A 118 1.94 -1.03 0.74
N ILE A 119 1.31 0.15 0.73
CA ILE A 119 2.02 1.44 0.73
C ILE A 119 2.87 1.62 1.99
N ARG A 120 2.40 1.16 3.16
CA ARG A 120 3.23 1.18 4.38
C ARG A 120 4.49 0.31 4.21
N LEU A 121 4.37 -0.87 3.59
CA LEU A 121 5.51 -1.75 3.33
C LEU A 121 6.51 -1.12 2.33
N GLU A 122 6.01 -0.45 1.30
CA GLU A 122 6.85 0.31 0.37
C GLU A 122 7.60 1.43 1.09
N ASN A 123 6.91 2.22 1.92
CA ASN A 123 7.55 3.30 2.69
C ASN A 123 8.63 2.74 3.63
N PHE A 124 8.37 1.59 4.26
CA PHE A 124 9.37 0.89 5.07
C PHE A 124 10.63 0.56 4.25
N ALA A 125 10.48 -0.01 3.05
CA ALA A 125 11.60 -0.32 2.17
C ALA A 125 12.40 0.94 1.79
N VAL A 126 11.72 1.98 1.30
CA VAL A 126 12.32 3.25 0.86
C VAL A 126 13.10 3.91 1.98
N MET A 127 12.49 4.06 3.16
CA MET A 127 13.09 4.78 4.28
C MET A 127 14.29 4.03 4.87
N ASN A 128 14.23 2.70 4.95
CA ASN A 128 15.38 1.91 5.40
C ASN A 128 16.54 1.97 4.38
N TYR A 129 16.25 1.88 3.07
CA TYR A 129 17.26 2.03 2.02
C TYR A 129 17.98 3.39 2.11
N GLN A 130 17.20 4.47 2.24
CA GLN A 130 17.74 5.81 2.45
C GLN A 130 18.53 5.90 3.76
N GLY A 131 18.09 5.21 4.81
CA GLY A 131 18.75 5.11 6.10
C GLY A 131 20.16 4.54 6.01
N PHE A 132 20.33 3.39 5.33
CA PHE A 132 21.64 2.80 5.06
C PHE A 132 22.54 3.76 4.27
N SER A 133 22.01 4.32 3.18
CA SER A 133 22.76 5.25 2.34
C SER A 133 23.26 6.48 3.12
N LYS A 134 22.42 7.02 4.01
CA LYS A 134 22.73 8.20 4.84
C LYS A 134 23.65 7.87 6.02
N ILE A 135 23.52 6.71 6.66
CA ILE A 135 24.39 6.35 7.79
C ILE A 135 25.81 6.04 7.30
N LEU A 136 25.95 5.37 6.16
CA LEU A 136 27.23 5.14 5.50
C LEU A 136 27.86 6.46 5.02
N LYS A 137 27.07 7.35 4.41
CA LYS A 137 27.56 8.70 4.04
C LYS A 137 28.05 9.48 5.26
N LYS A 138 27.41 9.30 6.41
CA LYS A 138 27.84 9.92 7.67
C LYS A 138 29.16 9.34 8.15
N HIS A 139 29.27 8.01 8.15
CA HIS A 139 30.50 7.31 8.50
C HIS A 139 31.67 7.84 7.67
N ASP A 140 31.56 7.77 6.34
CA ASP A 140 32.62 8.20 5.41
C ASP A 140 33.03 9.67 5.62
N LYS A 141 32.06 10.55 5.89
CA LYS A 141 32.34 11.96 6.19
C LYS A 141 33.06 12.21 7.51
N MET A 142 32.92 11.32 8.49
CA MET A 142 33.45 11.50 9.85
C MET A 142 34.75 10.73 10.07
N THR A 143 35.02 9.68 9.29
CA THR A 143 36.22 8.85 9.39
C THR A 143 37.19 9.05 8.23
N GLY A 144 36.72 9.58 7.10
CA GLY A 144 37.52 9.74 5.88
C GLY A 144 37.57 8.48 5.00
N TYR A 145 37.10 7.33 5.49
CA TYR A 145 36.99 6.12 4.69
C TYR A 145 35.94 6.24 3.58
N ASN A 146 36.10 5.45 2.52
CA ASN A 146 35.13 5.36 1.41
C ASN A 146 34.43 4.00 1.42
N THR A 147 33.47 3.83 2.33
CA THR A 147 32.79 2.54 2.57
C THR A 147 31.41 2.48 1.93
N ARG A 148 30.72 3.61 1.77
CA ARG A 148 29.33 3.67 1.31
C ARG A 148 29.12 2.98 -0.02
N SER A 149 29.92 3.33 -1.04
CA SER A 149 29.73 2.81 -2.39
C SER A 149 29.86 1.29 -2.44
N LYS A 150 30.86 0.73 -1.74
CA LYS A 150 31.08 -0.71 -1.67
C LYS A 150 29.97 -1.41 -0.89
N TYR A 151 29.61 -0.89 0.29
CA TYR A 151 28.59 -1.51 1.14
C TYR A 151 27.18 -1.46 0.50
N MET A 152 26.79 -0.31 -0.06
CA MET A 152 25.51 -0.21 -0.78
C MET A 152 25.43 -1.21 -1.94
N ARG A 153 26.47 -1.27 -2.78
CA ARG A 153 26.51 -2.18 -3.94
C ARG A 153 26.51 -3.66 -3.54
N ARG A 154 27.34 -4.04 -2.57
CA ARG A 154 27.60 -5.46 -2.25
C ARG A 154 26.65 -6.06 -1.21
N LYS A 155 25.90 -5.24 -0.48
CA LYS A 155 25.05 -5.69 0.62
C LYS A 155 23.63 -5.16 0.49
N VAL A 156 23.45 -3.84 0.54
CA VAL A 156 22.11 -3.23 0.58
C VAL A 156 21.33 -3.48 -0.71
N ASN A 157 21.93 -3.24 -1.87
CA ASN A 157 21.29 -3.43 -3.19
C ASN A 157 21.02 -4.90 -3.55
N LEU A 158 21.52 -5.85 -2.75
CA LEU A 158 21.26 -7.29 -2.92
C LEU A 158 20.22 -7.80 -1.91
N SER A 159 19.71 -6.93 -1.04
CA SER A 159 18.75 -7.30 -0.01
C SER A 159 17.31 -7.20 -0.53
N SER A 160 16.41 -8.02 0.02
CA SER A 160 15.01 -8.15 -0.42
C SER A 160 14.25 -6.83 -0.47
N PHE A 161 14.49 -5.92 0.48
CA PHE A 161 13.79 -4.63 0.55
C PHE A 161 14.33 -3.57 -0.43
N SER A 162 15.42 -3.84 -1.16
CA SER A 162 16.07 -2.82 -2.01
C SER A 162 15.42 -2.66 -3.39
N SER A 163 14.69 -3.68 -3.83
CA SER A 163 13.90 -3.68 -5.05
C SER A 163 12.68 -4.58 -4.82
N TYR A 164 11.50 -4.09 -5.15
CA TYR A 164 10.24 -4.72 -4.75
C TYR A 164 9.20 -4.78 -5.89
N PRO A 165 9.54 -5.36 -7.06
CA PRO A 165 8.64 -5.40 -8.22
C PRO A 165 7.33 -6.16 -7.94
N SER A 166 7.39 -7.20 -7.11
CA SER A 166 6.20 -7.98 -6.70
C SER A 166 5.19 -7.10 -5.95
N LEU A 167 5.65 -6.29 -4.99
CA LEU A 167 4.79 -5.36 -4.25
C LEU A 167 4.17 -4.30 -5.17
N LEU A 168 4.94 -3.75 -6.12
CA LEU A 168 4.42 -2.79 -7.09
C LEU A 168 3.35 -3.40 -7.99
N GLN A 169 3.54 -4.65 -8.42
CA GLN A 169 2.53 -5.37 -9.19
C GLN A 169 1.26 -5.61 -8.36
N ILE A 170 1.39 -5.96 -7.08
CA ILE A 170 0.26 -6.14 -6.16
C ILE A 170 -0.52 -4.82 -6.00
N LEU A 171 0.17 -3.69 -5.83
CA LEU A 171 -0.45 -2.36 -5.73
C LEU A 171 -1.28 -2.05 -6.99
N SER A 172 -0.67 -2.14 -8.16
CA SER A 172 -1.35 -1.89 -9.45
C SER A 172 -2.54 -2.82 -9.64
N SER A 173 -2.37 -4.12 -9.40
CA SER A 173 -3.44 -5.10 -9.59
C SER A 173 -4.60 -4.88 -8.59
N THR A 174 -4.30 -4.35 -7.40
CA THR A 174 -5.32 -4.00 -6.39
C THR A 174 -6.15 -2.80 -6.83
N GLU A 175 -5.53 -1.79 -7.45
CA GLU A 175 -6.24 -0.65 -8.06
C GLU A 175 -7.17 -1.12 -9.18
N ASP A 176 -6.67 -2.00 -10.06
CA ASP A 176 -7.45 -2.56 -11.16
C ASP A 176 -8.68 -3.32 -10.66
N MET A 177 -8.50 -4.21 -9.67
CA MET A 177 -9.60 -4.95 -9.05
C MET A 177 -10.61 -4.05 -8.33
N PHE A 178 -10.15 -2.97 -7.69
CA PHE A 178 -11.04 -1.99 -7.07
C PHE A 178 -11.93 -1.30 -8.12
N HIS A 179 -11.32 -0.80 -9.21
CA HIS A 179 -12.06 -0.14 -10.28
C HIS A 179 -12.97 -1.10 -11.04
N GLU A 180 -12.62 -2.37 -11.14
CA GLU A 180 -13.48 -3.42 -11.69
C GLU A 180 -14.78 -3.54 -10.89
N VAL A 181 -14.69 -3.71 -9.56
CA VAL A 181 -15.89 -3.78 -8.69
C VAL A 181 -16.70 -2.49 -8.76
N GLU A 182 -16.02 -1.34 -8.75
CA GLU A 182 -16.67 -0.03 -8.81
C GLU A 182 -17.48 0.16 -10.11
N ARG A 183 -16.95 -0.28 -11.25
CA ARG A 183 -17.67 -0.29 -12.53
C ARG A 183 -18.88 -1.22 -12.49
N ASP A 184 -18.71 -2.44 -11.98
CA ASP A 184 -19.78 -3.43 -11.92
C ASP A 184 -20.96 -2.94 -11.06
N VAL A 185 -20.68 -2.30 -9.92
CA VAL A 185 -21.71 -1.70 -9.04
C VAL A 185 -22.46 -0.58 -9.75
N ARG A 186 -21.75 0.33 -10.43
CA ARG A 186 -22.38 1.44 -11.18
C ARG A 186 -23.30 0.92 -12.29
N MET A 187 -22.86 -0.08 -13.04
CA MET A 187 -23.66 -0.68 -14.13
C MET A 187 -24.90 -1.40 -13.60
N ALA A 188 -24.79 -2.15 -12.51
CA ALA A 188 -25.92 -2.82 -11.88
C ALA A 188 -27.01 -1.82 -11.43
N SER A 189 -26.62 -0.69 -10.85
CA SER A 189 -27.57 0.38 -10.48
C SER A 189 -28.24 1.02 -11.70
N ALA A 190 -27.51 1.25 -12.79
CA ALA A 190 -28.06 1.81 -14.03
C ALA A 190 -29.11 0.89 -14.68
N VAL A 191 -28.81 -0.41 -14.77
CA VAL A 191 -29.75 -1.42 -15.32
C VAL A 191 -31.01 -1.53 -14.46
N SER A 192 -30.87 -1.51 -13.13
CA SER A 192 -32.02 -1.54 -12.21
C SER A 192 -32.94 -0.33 -12.41
N ASN A 193 -32.37 0.87 -12.59
CA ASN A 193 -33.14 2.09 -12.83
C ASN A 193 -33.86 2.09 -14.18
N MET A 194 -33.26 1.51 -15.23
CA MET A 194 -33.91 1.35 -16.54
C MET A 194 -35.09 0.36 -16.48
N LYS A 195 -34.95 -0.73 -15.71
CA LYS A 195 -35.99 -1.77 -15.61
C LYS A 195 -37.25 -1.27 -14.90
N LEU A 196 -37.09 -0.41 -13.88
CA LEU A 196 -38.21 0.26 -13.21
C LEU A 196 -38.96 1.26 -14.10
N ASN A 197 -38.31 1.78 -15.16
CA ASN A 197 -38.92 2.75 -16.07
C ASN A 197 -39.67 2.10 -17.25
N ILE A 198 -39.66 0.76 -17.36
CA ILE A 198 -40.30 -0.01 -18.45
C ILE A 198 -41.63 -0.65 -18.00
N GLU A 199 -41.93 -0.73 -16.70
CA GLU A 199 -43.21 -1.27 -16.19
C GLU A 199 -44.22 -0.15 -15.84
N SER A 200 -44.82 0.46 -16.87
CA SER A 200 -46.21 1.00 -16.94
C SER A 200 -46.42 1.68 -18.32
N PRO A 201 -47.53 1.41 -19.06
CA PRO A 201 -48.90 1.52 -18.56
C PRO A 201 -49.81 0.28 -18.79
N VAL A 202 -50.68 0.06 -17.80
CA VAL A 202 -51.84 -0.83 -17.86
C VAL A 202 -52.90 -0.22 -18.80
N LYS A 203 -53.51 -1.09 -19.61
CA LYS A 203 -54.64 -0.82 -20.51
C LYS A 203 -55.90 -0.41 -19.73
N THR A 204 -56.63 0.59 -20.22
CA THR A 204 -58.08 0.72 -20.02
C THR A 204 -58.74 1.12 -21.35
N ASP A 205 -59.71 0.32 -21.76
CA ASP A 205 -60.46 0.44 -23.00
C ASP A 205 -61.60 1.48 -22.93
N SER A 206 -61.82 2.12 -24.09
CA SER A 206 -63.05 2.69 -24.65
C SER A 206 -63.77 3.88 -23.96
N SER A 207 -63.92 5.00 -24.70
CA SER A 207 -65.19 5.41 -25.34
C SER A 207 -65.24 6.92 -25.71
N SER A 208 -65.45 7.18 -27.01
CA SER A 208 -66.20 8.27 -27.69
C SER A 208 -65.96 9.79 -27.44
N ALA A 209 -65.49 10.43 -28.52
CA ALA A 209 -65.89 11.72 -29.15
C ALA A 209 -66.09 13.03 -28.33
N HIS A 210 -65.29 14.07 -28.65
CA HIS A 210 -65.70 15.23 -29.49
C HIS A 210 -64.61 16.34 -29.57
N VAL A 211 -64.15 16.62 -30.80
CA VAL A 211 -64.06 17.94 -31.48
C VAL A 211 -63.42 19.16 -30.76
N LEU A 212 -62.26 19.62 -31.28
CA LEU A 212 -61.94 20.95 -31.89
C LEU A 212 -60.46 21.38 -31.68
N ALA A 213 -59.81 21.77 -32.77
CA ALA A 213 -58.50 22.45 -32.84
C ALA A 213 -58.63 23.96 -32.49
N PRO A 214 -57.56 24.77 -32.30
CA PRO A 214 -56.58 25.13 -33.35
C PRO A 214 -55.09 25.24 -32.88
N VAL A 215 -54.10 24.81 -33.70
CA VAL A 215 -53.20 25.53 -34.66
C VAL A 215 -52.15 26.49 -34.04
N VAL A 216 -50.91 26.40 -34.59
CA VAL A 216 -49.80 27.39 -34.71
C VAL A 216 -48.71 27.31 -33.60
N HIS A 217 -47.37 27.23 -33.78
CA HIS A 217 -46.40 27.32 -34.89
C HIS A 217 -45.10 26.55 -34.54
N ILE A 218 -44.34 26.13 -35.58
CA ILE A 218 -42.92 25.68 -35.60
C ILE A 218 -42.16 26.73 -36.47
N PRO A 219 -40.89 27.14 -36.21
CA PRO A 219 -39.65 26.49 -36.72
C PRO A 219 -38.46 26.50 -35.72
N ALA A 220 -37.58 25.48 -35.61
CA ALA A 220 -36.63 24.83 -36.54
C ALA A 220 -35.23 25.49 -36.61
N GLY A 221 -34.17 24.66 -36.48
CA GLY A 221 -32.74 24.95 -36.71
C GLY A 221 -31.86 24.35 -35.59
N ALA A 222 -31.14 23.21 -35.68
CA ALA A 222 -30.24 22.56 -36.66
C ALA A 222 -28.74 22.92 -36.48
N THR A 223 -27.92 21.85 -36.28
CA THR A 223 -26.47 21.68 -36.56
C THR A 223 -25.43 22.37 -35.65
N SER A 224 -24.21 21.91 -35.37
CA SER A 224 -23.43 20.66 -35.54
C SER A 224 -22.00 20.90 -34.98
N SER A 225 -21.33 19.87 -34.41
CA SER A 225 -19.85 19.60 -34.35
C SER A 225 -18.88 20.71 -33.85
N THR A 226 -17.64 20.55 -33.34
CA THR A 226 -16.56 19.55 -33.37
C THR A 226 -15.53 19.93 -32.27
N THR A 227 -14.75 18.98 -31.75
CA THR A 227 -13.53 19.11 -30.89
C THR A 227 -12.28 19.51 -31.74
N PRO A 228 -10.97 19.51 -31.32
CA PRO A 228 -10.30 19.08 -30.05
C PRO A 228 -9.02 19.90 -29.57
N VAL A 229 -8.38 19.42 -28.48
CA VAL A 229 -6.90 19.22 -28.26
C VAL A 229 -6.14 19.93 -27.09
N HIS A 230 -5.60 19.07 -26.18
CA HIS A 230 -4.41 19.05 -25.27
C HIS A 230 -4.05 20.19 -24.29
N THR A 231 -3.85 19.86 -22.98
CA THR A 231 -2.54 19.42 -22.39
C THR A 231 -2.64 18.92 -20.92
N SER A 232 -1.97 17.78 -20.65
CA SER A 232 -1.35 17.26 -19.39
C SER A 232 -2.01 17.50 -18.02
N SER A 233 -2.65 16.53 -17.34
CA SER A 233 -2.14 15.30 -16.67
C SER A 233 -1.48 15.49 -15.28
N LEU A 234 -2.29 15.39 -14.22
CA LEU A 234 -1.95 14.89 -12.87
C LEU A 234 -3.15 14.05 -12.39
N PRO A 235 -2.98 12.84 -11.82
CA PRO A 235 -4.12 12.11 -11.29
C PRO A 235 -4.54 12.68 -9.93
N PRO A 236 -5.84 12.83 -9.64
CA PRO A 236 -6.30 13.34 -8.37
C PRO A 236 -6.21 12.27 -7.28
N LYS A 237 -5.61 12.64 -6.15
CA LYS A 237 -5.65 11.90 -4.88
C LYS A 237 -7.10 11.64 -4.46
N PHE A 238 -7.37 10.40 -4.04
CA PHE A 238 -8.65 9.99 -3.45
C PHE A 238 -9.06 10.90 -2.28
N PRO A 239 -10.36 11.25 -2.15
CA PRO A 239 -10.87 11.99 -1.00
C PRO A 239 -11.09 11.07 0.20
N SER A 240 -10.67 11.52 1.38
CA SER A 240 -10.98 10.90 2.67
C SER A 240 -12.35 11.35 3.18
N PRO A 241 -13.24 10.45 3.63
CA PRO A 241 -14.37 10.83 4.47
C PRO A 241 -14.14 10.43 5.93
N HIS A 242 -14.10 11.43 6.81
CA HIS A 242 -14.37 11.29 8.24
C HIS A 242 -15.88 11.25 8.43
N LEU A 243 -16.44 10.19 9.02
CA LEU A 243 -17.71 10.25 9.76
C LEU A 243 -17.70 9.21 10.90
N THR A 244 -18.16 9.69 12.07
CA THR A 244 -18.33 9.02 13.36
C THR A 244 -19.48 7.99 13.36
N PRO A 245 -19.50 6.99 14.28
CA PRO A 245 -20.50 5.93 14.27
C PRO A 245 -21.76 6.30 15.07
N SER A 246 -22.93 5.99 14.51
CA SER A 246 -24.20 5.86 15.24
C SER A 246 -24.52 4.38 15.44
N ASN A 247 -24.81 4.01 16.68
CA ASN A 247 -25.21 2.66 17.10
C ASN A 247 -26.59 2.29 16.54
N SER A 248 -26.71 1.12 15.93
CA SER A 248 -27.92 0.30 16.01
C SER A 248 -27.57 -1.16 15.78
N SER A 249 -27.89 -1.96 16.78
CA SER A 249 -27.74 -3.41 16.86
C SER A 249 -28.73 -4.10 15.91
N THR A 250 -28.20 -4.87 14.94
CA THR A 250 -28.97 -5.92 14.27
C THR A 250 -28.01 -7.05 13.89
N VAL A 251 -28.40 -8.26 14.29
CA VAL A 251 -27.62 -9.50 14.15
C VAL A 251 -27.44 -9.82 12.67
N ALA A 252 -26.26 -9.55 12.13
CA ALA A 252 -25.90 -9.81 10.74
C ALA A 252 -25.05 -11.09 10.63
N ALA A 253 -25.39 -11.94 9.68
CA ALA A 253 -24.70 -13.18 9.37
C ALA A 253 -23.18 -13.00 9.29
N SER A 254 -22.46 -13.89 9.97
CA SER A 254 -21.01 -13.87 10.15
C SER A 254 -20.28 -13.86 8.81
N PHE A 255 -19.49 -12.80 8.57
CA PHE A 255 -18.48 -12.79 7.51
C PHE A 255 -17.40 -13.82 7.86
N PRO A 256 -16.77 -14.50 6.89
CA PRO A 256 -15.77 -15.50 7.23
C PRO A 256 -14.67 -14.87 8.09
N ALA A 257 -14.54 -15.35 9.33
CA ALA A 257 -13.56 -14.89 10.31
C ALA A 257 -12.11 -14.97 9.77
N LEU A 258 -11.88 -15.79 8.75
CA LEU A 258 -10.65 -15.90 7.97
C LEU A 258 -10.18 -14.60 7.28
N VAL A 259 -11.03 -13.58 7.18
CA VAL A 259 -10.66 -12.25 6.62
C VAL A 259 -10.22 -11.27 7.73
N LEU A 260 -10.60 -11.55 8.98
CA LEU A 260 -10.20 -10.81 10.18
C LEU A 260 -9.03 -11.55 10.84
N TRP A 261 -7.82 -11.24 10.37
CA TRP A 261 -6.57 -11.81 10.87
C TRP A 261 -6.37 -11.46 12.35
N THR A 262 -6.17 -12.46 13.22
CA THR A 262 -5.96 -12.27 14.67
C THR A 262 -4.47 -12.36 15.04
N SER A 263 -4.11 -11.93 16.25
CA SER A 263 -2.72 -11.89 16.74
C SER A 263 -2.02 -13.26 16.81
N GLU A 264 -2.76 -14.37 16.80
CA GLU A 264 -2.22 -15.73 16.92
C GLU A 264 -1.56 -16.21 15.62
N ASP A 265 -2.16 -15.85 14.47
CA ASP A 265 -1.64 -16.16 13.15
C ASP A 265 -0.30 -15.43 12.86
N GLN A 266 -0.02 -14.34 13.57
CA GLN A 266 1.27 -13.64 13.47
C GLN A 266 2.42 -14.51 14.02
N CYS A 267 2.21 -15.19 15.15
CA CYS A 267 3.24 -15.96 15.86
C CYS A 267 3.66 -17.23 15.10
N ALA A 268 2.71 -17.85 14.39
CA ALA A 268 2.97 -19.04 13.57
C ALA A 268 3.89 -18.74 12.36
N VAL A 269 3.70 -17.60 11.69
CA VAL A 269 4.51 -17.22 10.52
C VAL A 269 5.95 -16.87 10.91
N TYR A 270 6.17 -16.25 12.08
CA TYR A 270 7.52 -15.96 12.57
C TYR A 270 8.32 -17.25 12.83
N LYS A 271 7.71 -18.26 13.45
CA LYS A 271 8.36 -19.56 13.72
C LYS A 271 8.70 -20.34 12.46
N GLU A 272 7.84 -20.31 11.44
CA GLU A 272 8.09 -21.03 10.18
C GLU A 272 9.21 -20.37 9.35
N SER A 273 9.36 -19.04 9.44
CA SER A 273 10.43 -18.32 8.75
C SER A 273 11.82 -18.54 9.37
N GLU A 274 11.90 -18.77 10.67
CA GLU A 274 13.17 -19.09 11.35
C GLU A 274 13.69 -20.49 11.01
N GLN A 275 12.80 -21.46 10.76
CA GLN A 275 13.19 -22.84 10.42
C GLN A 275 13.68 -23.02 8.98
N LYS A 276 13.16 -22.23 8.02
CA LYS A 276 13.51 -22.38 6.59
C LYS A 276 14.89 -21.80 6.20
N PHE A 277 15.59 -21.11 7.10
CA PHE A 277 16.88 -20.47 6.83
C PHE A 277 18.01 -20.96 7.75
N GLN A 278 17.83 -22.07 8.46
CA GLN A 278 18.89 -22.79 9.17
C GLN A 278 19.53 -23.93 8.34
N LEU A 279 19.24 -23.97 7.03
CA LEU A 279 19.92 -24.79 6.01
C LEU A 279 20.56 -23.86 4.98
#